data_AF-A0A7T5UR31-F1
#
_entry.id   AF-A0A7T5UR31-F1
#
_cell.length_a   1.000
_cell.length_b   1.000
_cell.length_c   1.000
_cell.angle_alpha   90.00
_cell.angle_beta   90.00
_cell.angle_gamma   90.00
#
_symmetry.space_group_name_H-M   'P 1'
#
loop_
_entity.id
_entity.type
_entity.pdbx_description
1 polymer ?
#
loop_
_entity_poly.entity_id
_entity_poly.type
_entity_poly.pdbx_seq_one_letter_code
_entity_poly.pdbx_strand_id
1 'polypeptide(L)'
;MVLTTHAIAGAAVASLNPSRPISGFFAGFIAHFILDAIPHWEYEIKSGSIDPHIGSRFLFDRDFFGDILRIGSDAALGIILSLVLFYSPNAFAAVLAGVLGGITPDALQFVYVRIRKGPIIYLQRFHEWIHSPYKKLRDMPVTGISLQIVIIATIVFLVKLV
;
A
#
# COMPACT_ATOMS: atom_id res chain seq x y z
N MET A 1 1.58 -2.90 -5.04
CA MET A 1 1.45 -4.27 -4.47
C MET A 1 0.07 -4.39 -3.82
N VAL A 2 -0.23 -5.43 -3.03
CA VAL A 2 -1.44 -5.38 -2.17
C VAL A 2 -1.20 -4.48 -0.96
N LEU A 3 -2.26 -3.84 -0.43
CA LEU A 3 -2.16 -2.87 0.67
C LEU A 3 -1.58 -3.50 1.93
N THR A 4 -1.87 -4.78 2.19
CA THR A 4 -1.29 -5.53 3.31
C THR A 4 0.24 -5.44 3.31
N THR A 5 0.88 -5.62 2.15
CA THR A 5 2.35 -5.60 2.04
C THR A 5 2.90 -4.21 2.36
N HIS A 6 2.27 -3.16 1.83
CA HIS A 6 2.69 -1.78 2.09
C HIS A 6 2.47 -1.36 3.55
N ALA A 7 1.34 -1.75 4.15
CA ALA A 7 1.03 -1.49 5.55
C ALA A 7 2.08 -2.12 6.47
N ILE A 8 2.39 -3.41 6.27
CA ILE A 8 3.37 -4.14 7.08
C ILE A 8 4.77 -3.56 6.93
N ALA A 9 5.18 -3.21 5.71
CA ALA A 9 6.49 -2.59 5.49
C ALA A 9 6.61 -1.21 6.13
N GLY A 10 5.56 -0.38 6.02
CA GLY A 10 5.50 0.92 6.67
C GLY A 10 5.55 0.81 8.20
N ALA A 11 4.79 -0.12 8.76
CA ALA A 11 4.83 -0.46 10.19
C ALA A 11 6.23 -0.88 10.64
N ALA A 12 6.87 -1.78 9.88
CA ALA A 12 8.18 -2.31 10.19
C ALA A 12 9.24 -1.21 10.23
N VAL A 13 9.33 -0.37 9.20
CA VAL A 13 10.30 0.73 9.16
C VAL A 13 10.01 1.77 10.25
N ALA A 14 8.75 2.10 10.50
CA ALA A 14 8.40 3.06 11.55
C ALA A 14 8.68 2.52 12.97
N SER A 15 8.58 1.20 13.17
CA SER A 15 8.87 0.56 14.46
C SER A 15 10.33 0.68 14.90
N LEU A 16 11.26 0.90 13.95
CA LEU A 16 12.67 1.17 14.23
C LEU A 16 12.90 2.53 14.91
N ASN A 17 11.91 3.44 14.88
CA ASN A 17 11.98 4.72 15.58
C ASN A 17 10.65 5.04 16.32
N PRO A 18 10.36 4.33 17.42
CA PRO A 18 9.08 4.36 18.12
C PRO A 18 8.57 5.76 18.50
N SER A 19 9.50 6.67 18.84
CA SER A 19 9.17 7.99 19.38
C SER A 19 8.87 9.05 18.32
N ARG A 20 8.91 8.70 17.02
CA ARG A 20 8.80 9.68 15.92
C ARG A 20 7.73 9.29 14.89
N PRO A 21 6.44 9.49 15.19
CA PRO A 21 5.36 9.09 14.30
C PRO A 21 5.35 9.83 12.96
N ILE A 22 5.70 11.12 12.92
CA ILE A 22 5.76 11.89 11.68
C ILE A 22 6.80 11.30 10.73
N SER A 23 8.01 10.98 11.23
CA SER A 23 9.00 10.30 10.40
C SER A 23 8.58 8.89 10.03
N GLY A 24 7.87 8.19 10.92
CA GLY A 24 7.26 6.89 10.62
C GLY A 24 6.34 6.94 9.41
N PHE A 25 5.44 7.93 9.35
CA PHE A 25 4.57 8.16 8.19
C PHE A 25 5.36 8.35 6.90
N PHE A 26 6.31 9.28 6.87
CA PHE A 26 7.09 9.52 5.65
C PHE A 26 7.98 8.34 5.27
N ALA A 27 8.52 7.62 6.25
CA ALA A 27 9.29 6.40 6.00
C ALA A 27 8.40 5.31 5.37
N GLY A 28 7.18 5.13 5.87
CA GLY A 28 6.19 4.23 5.25
C GLY A 28 5.80 4.68 3.84
N PHE A 29 5.57 5.98 3.64
CA PHE A 29 5.26 6.57 2.33
C PHE A 29 6.38 6.33 1.31
N ILE A 30 7.64 6.45 1.72
CA ILE A 30 8.80 6.14 0.86
C ILE A 30 8.91 4.63 0.62
N ALA A 31 8.72 3.80 1.66
CA ALA A 31 8.78 2.35 1.56
C ALA A 31 7.75 1.79 0.57
N HIS A 32 6.57 2.41 0.49
CA HIS A 32 5.57 2.08 -0.53
C HIS A 32 6.16 2.11 -1.95
N PHE A 33 6.77 3.23 -2.35
CA PHE A 33 7.36 3.38 -3.68
C PHE A 33 8.56 2.47 -3.93
N ILE A 34 9.37 2.20 -2.90
CA ILE A 34 10.47 1.23 -3.00
C ILE A 34 9.92 -0.16 -3.34
N LEU A 35 8.83 -0.54 -2.68
CA LEU A 35 8.20 -1.83 -2.87
C LEU A 35 7.52 -1.95 -4.24
N ASP A 36 6.82 -0.91 -4.70
CA ASP A 36 6.24 -0.90 -6.04
C ASP A 36 7.27 -0.87 -7.16
N ALA A 37 8.53 -0.51 -6.86
CA ALA A 37 9.62 -0.58 -7.82
C ALA A 37 10.08 -2.02 -8.12
N ILE A 38 9.67 -3.02 -7.32
CA ILE A 38 10.05 -4.43 -7.44
C ILE A 38 8.93 -5.20 -8.18
N PRO A 39 9.21 -6.27 -8.94
CA PRO A 39 8.18 -7.12 -9.51
C PRO A 39 7.18 -7.61 -8.46
N HIS A 40 5.89 -7.47 -8.74
CA HIS A 40 4.86 -7.83 -7.79
C HIS A 40 3.51 -8.11 -8.43
N TRP A 41 2.62 -8.71 -7.64
CA TRP A 41 1.23 -8.93 -8.02
C TRP A 41 0.30 -7.94 -7.31
N GLU A 42 -0.75 -7.58 -8.03
CA GLU A 42 -1.86 -6.77 -7.54
C GLU A 42 -3.12 -7.35 -8.16
N TYR A 43 -4.23 -7.20 -7.45
CA TYR A 43 -5.50 -7.61 -8.00
C TYR A 43 -6.07 -6.58 -8.97
N GLU A 44 -6.87 -7.06 -9.92
CA GLU A 44 -7.62 -6.20 -10.82
C GLU A 44 -8.74 -5.45 -10.08
N ILE A 45 -8.86 -4.16 -10.39
CA ILE A 45 -9.96 -3.27 -10.03
C ILE A 45 -10.95 -3.28 -11.19
N LYS A 46 -12.20 -3.64 -10.91
CA LYS A 46 -13.23 -3.82 -11.94
C LYS A 46 -14.03 -2.54 -12.17
N SER A 47 -14.22 -1.76 -11.12
CA SER A 47 -15.04 -0.56 -11.17
C SER A 47 -14.28 0.61 -11.78
N GLY A 48 -14.75 1.08 -12.94
CA GLY A 48 -14.24 2.30 -13.58
C GLY A 48 -14.38 3.55 -12.69
N SER A 49 -15.28 3.50 -11.69
CA SER A 49 -15.48 4.56 -10.70
C SER A 49 -14.23 4.85 -9.89
N ILE A 50 -13.34 3.88 -9.71
CA ILE A 50 -12.15 3.99 -8.86
C ILE A 50 -10.86 3.61 -9.59
N ASP A 51 -10.95 3.23 -10.87
CA ASP A 51 -9.78 3.00 -11.71
C ASP A 51 -9.14 4.33 -12.14
N PRO A 52 -7.87 4.60 -11.75
CA PRO A 52 -7.16 5.81 -12.13
C PRO A 52 -6.97 5.99 -13.64
N HIS A 53 -6.96 4.89 -14.42
CA HIS A 53 -6.69 4.91 -15.85
C HIS A 53 -7.94 5.26 -16.69
N ILE A 54 -9.13 4.88 -16.22
CA ILE A 54 -10.38 5.12 -16.95
C ILE A 54 -10.96 6.48 -16.54
N GLY A 55 -11.11 6.73 -15.23
CA GLY A 55 -11.79 7.92 -14.71
C GLY A 55 -13.22 8.05 -15.23
N SER A 56 -14.05 7.01 -15.02
CA SER A 56 -15.44 7.03 -15.47
C SER A 56 -16.32 7.93 -14.60
N ARG A 57 -17.57 8.12 -15.04
CA ARG A 57 -18.62 8.65 -14.17
C ARG A 57 -18.70 7.78 -12.91
N PHE A 58 -18.92 8.43 -11.78
CA PHE A 58 -19.08 7.72 -10.52
C PHE A 58 -20.40 6.95 -10.49
N LEU A 59 -20.30 5.63 -10.37
CA LEU A 59 -21.39 4.67 -10.32
C LEU A 59 -21.24 3.79 -9.08
N PHE A 60 -22.34 3.62 -8.35
CA PHE A 60 -22.44 2.74 -7.18
C PHE A 60 -23.02 1.40 -7.60
N ASP A 61 -22.27 0.64 -8.39
CA ASP A 61 -22.67 -0.68 -8.89
C ASP A 61 -22.06 -1.82 -8.07
N ARG A 62 -22.37 -3.05 -8.48
CA ARG A 62 -21.84 -4.26 -7.83
C ARG A 62 -20.31 -4.28 -7.84
N ASP A 63 -19.69 -3.84 -8.93
CA ASP A 63 -18.24 -3.84 -9.06
C ASP A 63 -17.61 -2.80 -8.13
N PHE A 64 -18.22 -1.62 -7.98
CA PHE A 64 -17.80 -0.62 -7.00
C PHE A 64 -17.79 -1.18 -5.58
N PHE A 65 -18.90 -1.76 -5.12
CA PHE A 65 -18.96 -2.32 -3.77
C PHE A 65 -18.04 -3.53 -3.61
N GLY A 66 -17.89 -4.35 -4.66
CA GLY A 66 -16.96 -5.47 -4.69
C GLY A 66 -15.51 -5.02 -4.47
N ASP A 67 -15.07 -3.99 -5.19
CA ASP A 67 -13.72 -3.46 -5.06
C ASP A 67 -13.52 -2.74 -3.71
N ILE A 68 -14.50 -1.97 -3.23
CA ILE A 68 -14.43 -1.34 -1.90
C ILE A 68 -14.27 -2.40 -0.80
N LEU A 69 -15.04 -3.48 -0.85
CA LEU A 69 -14.90 -4.57 0.12
C LEU A 69 -13.54 -5.26 0.01
N ARG A 70 -13.04 -5.47 -1.20
CA ARG A 70 -11.75 -6.11 -1.44
C ARG A 70 -10.58 -5.26 -0.92
N ILE A 71 -10.52 -4.00 -1.33
CA ILE A 71 -9.51 -3.02 -0.92
C ILE A 71 -9.60 -2.79 0.59
N GLY A 72 -10.82 -2.60 1.12
CA GLY A 72 -11.06 -2.39 2.54
C GLY A 72 -10.62 -3.59 3.39
N SER A 73 -10.90 -4.80 2.94
CA SER A 73 -10.49 -6.03 3.65
C SER A 73 -8.98 -6.22 3.63
N ASP A 74 -8.33 -5.93 2.51
CA ASP A 74 -6.86 -5.94 2.36
C ASP A 74 -6.20 -4.89 3.27
N ALA A 75 -6.70 -3.65 3.27
CA ALA A 75 -6.23 -2.60 4.17
C ALA A 75 -6.41 -2.99 5.65
N ALA A 76 -7.57 -3.53 6.01
CA ALA A 76 -7.86 -3.98 7.37
C ALA A 76 -6.92 -5.11 7.79
N LEU A 77 -6.67 -6.10 6.92
CA LEU A 77 -5.72 -7.17 7.17
C LEU A 77 -4.30 -6.60 7.39
N GLY A 78 -3.87 -5.68 6.54
CA GLY A 78 -2.60 -4.96 6.68
C GLY A 78 -2.45 -4.26 8.03
N ILE A 79 -3.46 -3.50 8.45
CA ILE A 79 -3.47 -2.80 9.75
C ILE A 79 -3.40 -3.81 10.90
N ILE A 80 -4.25 -4.84 10.89
CA ILE A 80 -4.32 -5.86 11.94
C ILE A 80 -2.98 -6.58 12.06
N LEU A 81 -2.42 -7.09 10.96
CA LEU A 81 -1.14 -7.81 10.98
C LEU A 81 0.02 -6.91 11.41
N SER A 82 0.03 -5.64 10.97
CA SER A 82 1.04 -4.67 11.39
C SER A 82 1.03 -4.45 12.90
N LEU A 83 -0.16 -4.29 13.50
CA LEU A 83 -0.30 -4.16 14.94
C LEU A 83 0.09 -5.46 15.65
N VAL A 84 -0.35 -6.62 15.18
CA VAL A 84 0.04 -7.91 15.78
C VAL A 84 1.56 -8.10 15.78
N LEU A 85 2.26 -7.71 14.70
CA LEU A 85 3.69 -7.94 14.54
C LEU A 85 4.56 -6.90 15.26
N PHE A 86 4.15 -5.63 15.29
CA PHE A 86 5.01 -4.52 15.70
C PHE A 86 4.46 -3.66 16.84
N TYR A 87 3.30 -4.00 17.41
CA TYR A 87 2.74 -3.25 18.53
C TYR A 87 3.67 -3.25 19.74
N SER A 88 3.89 -2.06 20.28
CA SER A 88 4.30 -1.84 21.67
C SER A 88 3.69 -0.52 22.15
N PRO A 89 3.47 -0.32 23.46
CA PRO A 89 2.92 0.94 23.98
C PRO A 89 3.70 2.18 23.50
N ASN A 90 5.04 2.07 23.44
CA ASN A 90 5.91 3.16 23.03
C ASN A 90 5.98 3.37 21.51
N ALA A 91 5.71 2.34 20.71
CA ALA A 91 5.79 2.43 19.25
C ALA A 91 4.42 2.56 18.56
N PHE A 92 3.30 2.41 19.28
CA PHE A 92 1.96 2.35 18.69
C PHE A 92 1.68 3.49 17.71
N ALA A 93 1.96 4.73 18.12
CA ALA A 93 1.74 5.90 17.29
C ALA A 93 2.64 5.88 16.02
N ALA A 94 3.90 5.48 16.16
CA ALA A 94 4.81 5.39 15.02
C ALA A 94 4.44 4.27 14.06
N VAL A 95 4.10 3.09 14.58
CA VAL A 95 3.63 1.94 13.80
C VAL A 95 2.39 2.32 13.01
N LEU A 96 1.37 2.90 13.67
CA LEU A 96 0.15 3.33 13.00
C LEU A 96 0.41 4.40 11.95
N ALA A 97 1.26 5.39 12.26
CA ALA A 97 1.66 6.40 11.30
C ALA A 97 2.38 5.79 10.08
N GLY A 98 3.26 4.80 10.29
CA GLY A 98 3.94 4.05 9.23
C GLY A 98 2.97 3.25 8.36
N VAL A 99 1.99 2.57 8.95
CA VAL A 99 0.91 1.88 8.22
C VAL A 99 0.18 2.86 7.33
N LEU A 100 -0.29 3.98 7.90
CA LEU A 100 -1.01 5.01 7.16
C LEU A 100 -0.13 5.58 6.04
N GLY A 101 1.14 5.87 6.32
CA GLY A 101 2.11 6.31 5.32
C GLY A 101 2.26 5.34 4.16
N GLY A 102 2.36 4.04 4.45
CA GLY A 102 2.52 2.98 3.44
C GLY A 102 1.31 2.80 2.52
N ILE A 103 0.09 3.00 3.02
CA ILE A 103 -1.14 2.84 2.22
C ILE A 103 -1.64 4.15 1.59
N THR A 104 -1.14 5.31 2.04
CA THR A 104 -1.61 6.63 1.57
C THR A 104 -1.40 6.84 0.07
N PRO A 105 -0.26 6.49 -0.56
CA PRO A 105 -0.08 6.68 -1.99
C PRO A 105 -1.20 6.05 -2.84
N ASP A 106 -1.60 4.81 -2.54
CA ASP A 106 -2.70 4.13 -3.22
C ASP A 106 -4.05 4.80 -2.94
N ALA A 107 -4.31 5.19 -1.69
CA ALA A 107 -5.53 5.93 -1.34
C ALA A 107 -5.62 7.28 -2.10
N LEU A 108 -4.49 7.93 -2.35
CA LEU A 108 -4.41 9.16 -3.12
C LEU A 108 -4.72 8.94 -4.62
N GLN A 109 -4.60 7.72 -5.16
CA GLN A 109 -5.08 7.43 -6.51
C GLN A 109 -6.60 7.62 -6.62
N PHE A 110 -7.38 7.28 -5.58
CA PHE A 110 -8.81 7.57 -5.57
C PHE A 110 -9.08 9.08 -5.60
N VAL A 111 -8.27 9.87 -4.90
CA VAL A 111 -8.34 11.34 -4.98
C VAL A 111 -8.00 11.81 -6.39
N TYR A 112 -6.98 11.25 -7.03
CA TYR A 112 -6.62 11.55 -8.42
C TYR A 112 -7.77 11.27 -9.40
N VAL A 113 -8.47 10.12 -9.25
CA VAL A 113 -9.64 9.77 -10.07
C VAL A 113 -10.69 10.88 -10.03
N ARG A 114 -10.87 11.54 -8.88
CA ARG A 114 -11.86 12.61 -8.67
C ARG A 114 -11.34 13.98 -9.06
N ILE A 115 -10.10 14.26 -8.72
CA ILE A 115 -9.49 15.58 -8.78
C ILE A 115 -8.22 15.43 -9.60
N ARG A 116 -8.36 15.52 -10.92
CA ARG A 116 -7.23 15.49 -11.87
C ARG A 116 -6.59 16.88 -12.00
N LYS A 117 -6.19 17.51 -10.89
CA LYS A 117 -5.65 18.88 -10.85
C LYS A 117 -4.58 19.06 -9.77
N GLY A 118 -3.61 19.93 -10.04
CA GLY A 118 -2.59 20.32 -9.05
C GLY A 118 -1.57 19.21 -8.74
N PRO A 119 -1.03 19.14 -7.51
CA PRO A 119 0.12 18.28 -7.18
C PRO A 119 -0.17 16.78 -7.35
N ILE A 120 -1.43 16.38 -7.22
CA ILE A 120 -1.86 14.97 -7.34
C ILE A 120 -1.56 14.35 -8.72
N ILE A 121 -1.50 15.18 -9.78
CA ILE A 121 -1.13 14.70 -11.12
C ILE A 121 0.33 14.23 -11.14
N TYR A 122 1.22 14.99 -10.51
CA TYR A 122 2.64 14.64 -10.47
C TYR A 122 2.87 13.40 -9.61
N LEU A 123 2.14 13.28 -8.49
CA LEU A 123 2.18 12.08 -7.66
C LEU A 123 1.71 10.85 -8.43
N GLN A 124 0.60 10.94 -9.15
CA GLN A 124 0.10 9.82 -9.98
C GLN A 124 1.11 9.43 -11.07
N ARG A 125 1.67 10.40 -11.80
CA ARG A 125 2.68 10.14 -12.84
C ARG A 125 3.93 9.47 -12.27
N PHE A 126 4.37 9.91 -11.11
CA PHE A 126 5.51 9.31 -10.42
C PHE A 126 5.19 7.87 -9.98
N HIS A 127 4.01 7.65 -9.42
CA HIS A 127 3.54 6.33 -9.00
C HIS A 127 3.49 5.36 -10.19
N GLU A 128 2.88 5.76 -11.31
CA GLU A 128 2.82 4.98 -12.54
C GLU A 128 4.21 4.68 -13.13
N TRP A 129 5.12 5.66 -13.09
CA TRP A 129 6.50 5.49 -13.56
C TRP A 129 7.24 4.41 -12.76
N ILE A 130 7.09 4.40 -11.44
CA ILE A 130 7.68 3.39 -10.56
C ILE A 130 7.09 2.00 -10.84
N HIS A 131 5.77 1.93 -11.03
CA HIS A 131 4.96 0.74 -11.25
C HIS A 131 5.16 0.04 -12.60
N SER A 132 6.15 0.46 -13.39
CA SER A 132 6.45 0.03 -14.77
C SER A 132 5.86 -1.35 -15.16
N PRO A 133 5.10 -1.47 -16.27
CA PRO A 133 4.30 -2.66 -16.60
C PRO A 133 5.06 -3.99 -16.56
N TYR A 134 6.35 -3.99 -16.88
CA TYR A 134 7.23 -5.17 -16.84
C TYR A 134 7.42 -5.77 -15.43
N LYS A 135 7.01 -5.03 -14.40
CA LYS A 135 7.07 -5.43 -12.99
C LYS A 135 5.76 -6.05 -12.51
N LYS A 136 4.69 -6.03 -13.33
CA LYS A 136 3.38 -6.54 -12.94
C LYS A 136 3.28 -8.04 -13.24
N LEU A 137 3.28 -8.84 -12.19
CA LEU A 137 3.09 -10.30 -12.26
C LEU A 137 1.60 -10.68 -12.31
N ARG A 138 0.73 -9.85 -12.89
CA ARG A 138 -0.75 -9.99 -12.83
C ARG A 138 -1.24 -11.37 -13.26
N ASP A 139 -0.63 -11.95 -14.29
CA ASP A 139 -0.98 -13.28 -14.83
C ASP A 139 -0.34 -14.45 -14.06
N MET A 140 0.51 -14.15 -13.07
CA MET A 140 1.25 -15.12 -12.26
C MET A 140 0.93 -14.95 -10.76
N PRO A 141 -0.33 -15.12 -10.33
CA PRO A 141 -0.76 -14.82 -8.96
C PRO A 141 0.00 -15.64 -7.91
N VAL A 142 0.29 -16.91 -8.17
CA VAL A 142 1.04 -17.76 -7.23
C VAL A 142 2.44 -17.18 -7.00
N THR A 143 3.20 -16.94 -8.07
CA THR A 143 4.55 -16.38 -8.01
C THR A 143 4.57 -15.02 -7.32
N GLY A 144 3.63 -14.14 -7.70
CA GLY A 144 3.54 -12.82 -7.13
C GLY A 144 3.17 -12.82 -5.65
N ILE A 145 2.18 -13.62 -5.23
CA ILE A 145 1.81 -13.74 -3.82
C ILE A 145 2.96 -14.36 -3.01
N SER A 146 3.60 -15.41 -3.51
CA SER A 146 4.76 -16.03 -2.86
C SER A 146 5.90 -15.04 -2.66
N LEU A 147 6.21 -14.23 -3.67
CA LEU A 147 7.24 -13.18 -3.56
C LEU A 147 6.89 -12.15 -2.47
N GLN A 148 5.63 -11.73 -2.38
CA GLN A 148 5.19 -10.79 -1.34
C GLN A 148 5.29 -11.38 0.06
N ILE A 149 4.91 -12.66 0.23
CA ILE A 149 5.09 -13.37 1.51
C ILE A 149 6.57 -13.41 1.90
N VAL A 150 7.47 -13.72 0.96
CA VAL A 150 8.92 -13.74 1.21
C VAL A 150 9.44 -12.35 1.58
N ILE A 151 9.00 -11.29 0.88
CA ILE A 151 9.36 -9.91 1.19
C ILE A 151 8.91 -9.54 2.60
N ILE A 152 7.64 -9.81 2.94
CA ILE A 152 7.09 -9.55 4.28
C ILE A 152 7.90 -10.31 5.34
N ALA A 153 8.11 -11.61 5.15
CA ALA A 153 8.85 -12.45 6.10
C ALA A 153 10.28 -11.92 6.31
N THR A 154 10.94 -11.49 5.23
CA THR A 154 12.29 -10.92 5.27
C THR A 154 12.31 -9.60 6.03
N ILE A 155 11.37 -8.68 5.74
CA ILE A 155 11.27 -7.39 6.45
C ILE A 155 11.04 -7.61 7.95
N VAL A 156 10.09 -8.49 8.30
CA VAL A 156 9.78 -8.82 9.70
C VAL A 156 11.01 -9.42 10.39
N PHE A 157 11.67 -10.37 9.75
CA PHE A 157 12.88 -11.00 10.28
C PHE A 157 13.98 -9.97 10.54
N LEU A 158 14.30 -9.12 9.55
CA LEU A 158 15.35 -8.10 9.67
C LEU A 158 15.06 -7.10 10.79
N VAL A 159 13.82 -6.62 10.90
CA VAL A 159 13.45 -5.65 11.95
C VAL A 159 13.48 -6.28 13.33
N LYS A 160 13.14 -7.57 13.48
CA LYS A 160 13.18 -8.27 14.78
C LYS A 160 14.59 -8.63 15.25
N LEU A 161 15.60 -8.53 14.39
CA LEU A 161 17.00 -8.72 14.76
C LEU A 161 17.66 -7.48 15.37
N VAL A 162 17.05 -6.30 15.18
CA VAL A 162 17.53 -5.00 15.67
C VAL A 162 16.84 -4.66 16.98
#